data_AF-A0A0F5ZPQ9-F1
#
_entry.id   AF-A0A0F5ZPQ9-F1
#
_cell.length_a   1.000
_cell.length_b   1.000
_cell.length_c   1.000
_cell.angle_alpha   90.00
_cell.angle_beta   90.00
_cell.angle_gamma   90.00
#
_symmetry.space_group_name_H-M   'P 1'
#
loop_
_entity.id
_entity.type
_entity.pdbx_description
1 polymer ?
#
loop_
_entity_poly.entity_id
_entity_poly.type
_entity_poly.pdbx_seq_one_letter_code
_entity_poly.pdbx_strand_id
1 'polypeptide(L)'
;MIDATWRGVFSGQRTLRDDPQLQLACSDDFDEGEDGMLLQPVVGPARALLRPALAARLHLHAQLHWTLAQLQQRLQQLGQRTHGADRVFYFPAAELAALAARPAPPLIRRLDPADAAAFEVFQANASEEDLDAAWVELDHWQVFGAFDGERLVAAGSMYPWSLNPALADMGVLTLPEARGRGHARQLVHAMAVSAQAAGLQPQYRCQLDNTASIITAERSGLRAFADWDTILAAD
;
A
#
# COMPACT_ATOMS: atom_id res chain seq x y z
N MET A 1 -13.58 2.73 7.91
CA MET A 1 -12.96 3.34 6.72
C MET A 1 -11.65 2.64 6.47
N ILE A 2 -10.43 3.06 6.86
CA ILE A 2 -9.26 2.16 6.64
C ILE A 2 -9.13 1.03 7.66
N ASP A 3 -9.29 1.33 8.95
CA ASP A 3 -9.06 0.36 10.02
C ASP A 3 -10.03 -0.83 9.97
N ALA A 4 -11.32 -0.58 9.68
CA ALA A 4 -12.31 -1.65 9.52
C ALA A 4 -11.94 -2.61 8.36
N THR A 5 -11.43 -2.06 7.26
CA THR A 5 -11.03 -2.83 6.07
C THR A 5 -9.85 -3.74 6.40
N TRP A 6 -8.77 -3.16 6.97
CA TRP A 6 -7.60 -3.93 7.37
C TRP A 6 -7.87 -4.91 8.50
N ARG A 7 -8.78 -4.58 9.43
CA ARG A 7 -9.26 -5.53 10.44
C ARG A 7 -10.02 -6.69 9.79
N GLY A 8 -10.79 -6.43 8.74
CA GLY A 8 -11.44 -7.46 7.93
C GLY A 8 -10.42 -8.41 7.30
N VAL A 9 -9.38 -7.86 6.64
CA VAL A 9 -8.27 -8.66 6.07
C VAL A 9 -7.64 -9.55 7.13
N PHE A 10 -7.30 -8.98 8.30
CA PHE A 10 -6.63 -9.70 9.39
C PHE A 10 -7.56 -10.58 10.25
N SER A 11 -8.87 -10.60 9.99
CA SER A 11 -9.78 -11.51 10.69
C SER A 11 -9.62 -12.96 10.22
N GLY A 12 -9.13 -13.15 8.99
CA GLY A 12 -8.90 -14.46 8.41
C GLY A 12 -10.14 -15.35 8.40
N GLN A 13 -9.88 -16.66 8.37
CA GLN A 13 -10.93 -17.68 8.44
C GLN A 13 -11.24 -18.08 9.89
N ARG A 14 -10.27 -17.94 10.80
CA ARG A 14 -10.43 -18.29 12.21
C ARG A 14 -9.55 -17.43 13.09
N THR A 15 -10.16 -16.77 14.07
CA THR A 15 -9.46 -16.11 15.17
C THR A 15 -8.77 -17.13 16.07
N LEU A 16 -7.46 -16.98 16.26
CA LEU A 16 -6.68 -17.78 17.21
C LEU A 16 -6.66 -17.11 18.58
N ARG A 17 -6.47 -15.77 18.61
CA ARG A 17 -6.43 -14.95 19.82
C ARG A 17 -6.89 -13.53 19.53
N ASP A 18 -7.58 -12.95 20.51
CA ASP A 18 -7.96 -11.54 20.52
C ASP A 18 -7.43 -10.90 21.82
N ASP A 19 -6.20 -10.39 21.75
CA ASP A 19 -5.49 -9.77 22.87
C ASP A 19 -5.38 -8.25 22.66
N PRO A 20 -5.43 -7.43 23.73
CA PRO A 20 -5.24 -5.98 23.64
C PRO A 20 -3.93 -5.52 22.97
N GLN A 21 -2.89 -6.35 22.95
CA GLN A 21 -1.60 -6.01 22.34
C GLN A 21 -1.41 -6.63 20.95
N LEU A 22 -1.91 -7.84 20.71
CA LEU A 22 -1.74 -8.58 19.46
C LEU A 22 -2.94 -9.48 19.16
N GLN A 23 -3.58 -9.23 18.03
CA GLN A 23 -4.63 -10.09 17.49
C GLN A 23 -4.01 -11.13 16.56
N LEU A 24 -4.36 -12.40 16.74
CA LEU A 24 -3.86 -13.51 15.93
C LEU A 24 -5.03 -14.22 15.26
N ALA A 25 -4.92 -14.40 13.96
CA ALA A 25 -5.85 -15.20 13.17
C ALA A 25 -5.09 -16.16 12.25
N CYS A 26 -5.81 -17.10 11.66
CA CYS A 26 -5.28 -17.92 10.59
C CYS A 26 -6.16 -17.91 9.33
N SER A 27 -5.50 -18.08 8.20
CA SER A 27 -6.10 -18.25 6.87
C SER A 27 -5.20 -19.16 6.04
N ASP A 28 -5.78 -19.96 5.15
CA ASP A 28 -5.02 -20.66 4.10
C ASP A 28 -4.90 -19.84 2.80
N ASP A 29 -5.54 -18.67 2.76
CA ASP A 29 -5.62 -17.75 1.62
C ASP A 29 -4.41 -16.82 1.58
N PHE A 30 -3.31 -17.34 1.04
CA PHE A 30 -2.02 -16.68 0.89
C PHE A 30 -1.37 -17.16 -0.41
N ASP A 31 -0.61 -16.27 -1.06
CA ASP A 31 0.10 -16.60 -2.28
C ASP A 31 1.19 -17.66 -2.04
N GLU A 32 1.67 -18.27 -3.13
CA GLU A 32 2.77 -19.22 -3.07
C GLU A 32 4.03 -18.53 -2.52
N GLY A 33 4.70 -19.18 -1.57
CA GLY A 33 5.87 -18.60 -0.89
C GLY A 33 5.54 -17.69 0.29
N GLU A 34 4.25 -17.46 0.59
CA GLU A 34 3.82 -16.71 1.77
C GLU A 34 3.24 -17.61 2.87
N ASP A 35 3.61 -17.31 4.11
CA ASP A 35 3.21 -18.06 5.31
C ASP A 35 2.41 -17.21 6.30
N GLY A 36 2.26 -15.92 6.03
CA GLY A 36 1.51 -15.01 6.88
C GLY A 36 1.74 -13.55 6.54
N MET A 37 1.13 -12.68 7.33
CA MET A 37 1.32 -11.24 7.28
C MET A 37 1.24 -10.63 8.68
N LEU A 38 1.94 -9.51 8.85
CA LEU A 38 2.00 -8.71 10.06
C LEU A 38 1.48 -7.32 9.77
N LEU A 39 0.77 -6.73 10.74
CA LEU A 39 0.32 -5.34 10.68
C LEU A 39 0.56 -4.68 12.02
N GLN A 40 1.32 -3.59 12.02
CA GLN A 40 1.56 -2.73 13.17
C GLN A 40 0.89 -1.36 12.92
N PRO A 41 -0.35 -1.15 13.39
CA PRO A 41 -0.98 0.15 13.33
C PRO A 41 -0.23 1.21 14.14
N VAL A 42 -0.36 2.48 13.73
CA VAL A 42 0.10 3.64 14.52
C VAL A 42 -0.66 3.72 15.85
N VAL A 43 -1.94 3.33 15.87
CA VAL A 43 -2.78 3.28 17.06
C VAL A 43 -3.58 1.98 17.08
N GLY A 44 -3.58 1.31 18.22
CA GLY A 44 -4.33 0.08 18.45
C GLY A 44 -3.45 -1.18 18.48
N PRO A 45 -4.06 -2.36 18.62
CA PRO A 45 -3.32 -3.62 18.69
C PRO A 45 -2.65 -3.95 17.36
N ALA A 46 -1.49 -4.58 17.44
CA ALA A 46 -0.89 -5.24 16.29
C ALA A 46 -1.75 -6.43 15.85
N ARG A 47 -1.55 -6.89 14.62
CA ARG A 47 -2.28 -8.03 14.06
C ARG A 47 -1.32 -8.95 13.32
N ALA A 48 -1.54 -10.25 13.44
CA ALA A 48 -0.88 -11.25 12.62
C ALA A 48 -1.92 -12.21 12.05
N LEU A 49 -1.84 -12.43 10.75
CA LEU A 49 -2.60 -13.46 10.05
C LEU A 49 -1.58 -14.52 9.61
N LEU A 50 -1.81 -15.78 9.98
CA LEU A 50 -0.81 -16.84 9.83
C LEU A 50 -1.40 -18.02 9.06
N ARG A 51 -0.60 -18.66 8.21
CA ARG A 51 -0.96 -19.98 7.68
C ARG A 51 -1.08 -20.97 8.84
N PRO A 52 -2.10 -21.87 8.87
CA PRO A 52 -2.28 -22.85 9.93
C PRO A 52 -1.02 -23.68 10.26
N ALA A 53 -0.24 -24.06 9.25
CA ALA A 53 1.01 -24.79 9.43
C ALA A 53 2.05 -23.99 10.24
N LEU A 54 2.21 -22.70 9.94
CA LEU A 54 3.07 -21.81 10.71
C LEU A 54 2.54 -21.60 12.13
N ALA A 55 1.23 -21.36 12.28
CA ALA A 55 0.61 -21.20 13.59
C ALA A 55 0.84 -22.41 14.52
N ALA A 56 0.83 -23.63 13.96
CA ALA A 56 1.15 -24.86 14.70
C ALA A 56 2.62 -24.90 15.15
N ARG A 57 3.56 -24.56 14.27
CA ARG A 57 5.02 -24.50 14.56
C ARG A 57 5.38 -23.44 15.60
N LEU A 58 4.61 -22.35 15.66
CA LEU A 58 4.84 -21.28 16.63
C LEU A 58 4.55 -21.70 18.08
N HIS A 59 3.80 -22.80 18.29
CA HIS A 59 3.40 -23.27 19.61
C HIS A 59 2.78 -22.15 20.47
N LEU A 60 1.87 -21.37 19.89
CA LEU A 60 1.32 -20.15 20.51
C LEU A 60 0.82 -20.36 21.95
N HIS A 61 0.32 -21.56 22.28
CA HIS A 61 -0.14 -21.98 23.60
C HIS A 61 0.94 -21.96 24.70
N ALA A 62 2.22 -21.94 24.35
CA ALA A 62 3.33 -21.87 25.32
C ALA A 62 3.35 -20.56 26.13
N GLN A 63 2.64 -19.52 25.67
CA GLN A 63 2.56 -18.24 26.32
C GLN A 63 1.10 -17.74 26.32
N LEU A 64 0.68 -17.01 27.36
CA LEU A 64 -0.70 -16.53 27.50
C LEU A 64 -0.96 -15.26 26.65
N HIS A 65 -0.04 -14.30 26.68
CA HIS A 65 -0.13 -13.02 25.96
C HIS A 65 1.04 -12.89 25.01
N TRP A 66 0.85 -12.40 23.79
CA TRP A 66 1.95 -12.17 22.83
C TRP A 66 2.02 -10.70 22.48
N THR A 67 3.24 -10.18 22.36
CA THR A 67 3.49 -8.90 21.67
C THR A 67 3.96 -9.17 20.24
N LEU A 68 3.83 -8.19 19.35
CA LEU A 68 4.33 -8.32 17.98
C LEU A 68 5.84 -8.62 17.96
N ALA A 69 6.61 -7.95 18.81
CA ALA A 69 8.06 -8.15 18.92
C ALA A 69 8.41 -9.59 19.34
N GLN A 70 7.66 -10.17 20.29
CA GLN A 70 7.85 -11.56 20.70
C GLN A 70 7.50 -12.53 19.56
N LEU A 71 6.42 -12.27 18.83
CA LEU A 71 6.05 -13.08 17.67
C LEU A 71 7.14 -13.03 16.60
N GLN A 72 7.63 -11.83 16.26
CA GLN A 72 8.72 -11.65 15.29
C GLN A 72 10.00 -12.36 15.72
N GLN A 73 10.38 -12.26 17.00
CA GLN A 73 11.53 -13.00 17.53
C GLN A 73 11.32 -14.52 17.39
N ARG A 74 10.11 -15.01 17.65
CA ARG A 74 9.80 -16.44 17.51
C ARG A 74 9.82 -16.89 16.05
N LEU A 75 9.32 -16.07 15.13
CA LEU A 75 9.40 -16.31 13.69
C LEU A 75 10.86 -16.45 13.23
N GLN A 76 11.72 -15.53 13.65
CA GLN A 76 13.16 -15.59 13.36
C GLN A 76 13.82 -16.87 13.91
N GLN A 77 13.47 -17.29 15.13
CA GLN A 77 13.95 -18.55 15.71
C GLN A 77 13.53 -19.79 14.91
N LEU A 78 12.40 -19.72 14.20
CA LEU A 78 11.92 -20.78 13.32
C LEU A 78 12.50 -20.70 11.90
N GLY A 79 13.39 -19.75 11.64
CA GLY A 79 13.98 -19.51 10.31
C GLY A 79 13.09 -18.70 9.38
N GLN A 80 11.94 -18.19 9.84
CA GLN A 80 11.09 -17.34 9.02
C GLN A 80 11.72 -15.97 8.81
N ARG A 81 11.52 -15.42 7.61
CA ARG A 81 11.91 -14.06 7.22
C ARG A 81 10.66 -13.28 6.86
N THR A 82 10.75 -11.96 6.89
CA THR A 82 9.74 -11.10 6.30
C THR A 82 10.27 -10.45 5.03
N HIS A 83 9.36 -10.01 4.16
CA HIS A 83 9.72 -9.45 2.85
C HIS A 83 10.34 -8.05 2.99
N GLY A 84 9.79 -7.21 3.86
CA GLY A 84 10.15 -5.81 3.99
C GLY A 84 8.88 -4.97 4.05
N ALA A 85 8.71 -4.27 5.18
CA ALA A 85 7.44 -3.63 5.49
C ALA A 85 7.14 -2.43 4.58
N ASP A 86 5.88 -2.34 4.14
CA ASP A 86 5.30 -1.14 3.56
C ASP A 86 4.62 -0.32 4.65
N ARG A 87 4.84 1.00 4.64
CA ARG A 87 3.98 1.93 5.35
C ARG A 87 2.72 2.18 4.54
N VAL A 88 1.58 1.95 5.17
CA VAL A 88 0.25 2.17 4.62
C VAL A 88 -0.25 3.56 5.04
N PHE A 89 -0.75 4.31 4.07
CA PHE A 89 -1.33 5.63 4.27
C PHE A 89 -2.77 5.71 3.78
N TYR A 90 -3.54 6.62 4.38
CA TYR A 90 -4.92 6.89 4.00
C TYR A 90 -5.23 8.38 3.98
N PHE A 91 -6.27 8.76 3.26
CA PHE A 91 -6.86 10.09 3.37
C PHE A 91 -7.86 10.17 4.52
N PRO A 92 -7.70 11.12 5.46
CA PRO A 92 -8.77 11.49 6.38
C PRO A 92 -10.03 11.91 5.60
N ALA A 93 -11.21 11.53 6.09
CA ALA A 93 -12.48 11.77 5.39
C ALA A 93 -12.71 13.24 5.01
N ALA A 94 -12.40 14.15 5.94
CA ALA A 94 -12.55 15.59 5.75
C ALA A 94 -11.58 16.13 4.69
N GLU A 95 -10.32 15.65 4.68
CA GLU A 95 -9.31 16.04 3.68
C GLU A 95 -9.73 15.56 2.28
N LEU A 96 -10.21 14.32 2.18
CA LEU A 96 -10.67 13.75 0.92
C LEU A 96 -11.90 14.51 0.38
N ALA A 97 -12.89 14.80 1.23
CA ALA A 97 -14.06 15.57 0.85
C ALA A 97 -13.69 17.01 0.42
N ALA A 98 -12.78 17.67 1.13
CA ALA A 98 -12.30 18.99 0.76
C ALA A 98 -11.54 18.97 -0.57
N LEU A 99 -10.78 17.90 -0.84
CA LEU A 99 -10.07 17.72 -2.09
C LEU A 99 -11.04 17.52 -3.27
N ALA A 100 -12.07 16.70 -3.10
CA ALA A 100 -13.08 16.45 -4.14
C ALA A 100 -13.89 17.70 -4.53
N ALA A 101 -13.96 18.71 -3.64
CA ALA A 101 -14.61 19.99 -3.92
C ALA A 101 -13.73 20.96 -4.74
N ARG A 102 -12.46 20.65 -4.97
CA ARG A 102 -11.52 21.50 -5.72
C ARG A 102 -11.58 21.20 -7.23
N PRO A 103 -11.28 22.18 -8.09
CA PRO A 103 -11.09 21.91 -9.51
C PRO A 103 -9.90 20.97 -9.73
N ALA A 104 -10.00 20.14 -10.77
CA ALA A 104 -8.93 19.24 -11.15
C ALA A 104 -7.64 20.02 -11.47
N PRO A 105 -6.45 19.50 -11.12
CA PRO A 105 -5.19 20.17 -11.46
C PRO A 105 -5.02 20.25 -12.98
N PRO A 106 -4.72 21.43 -13.56
CA PRO A 106 -4.72 21.63 -15.02
C PRO A 106 -3.65 20.82 -15.76
N LEU A 107 -2.57 20.43 -15.07
CA LEU A 107 -1.46 19.66 -15.64
C LEU A 107 -1.64 18.15 -15.54
N ILE A 108 -2.71 17.69 -14.87
CA ILE A 108 -3.00 16.27 -14.69
C ILE A 108 -4.19 15.88 -15.56
N ARG A 109 -4.03 14.80 -16.32
CA ARG A 109 -5.16 14.18 -17.04
C ARG A 109 -5.09 12.67 -16.96
N ARG A 110 -6.24 12.04 -17.20
CA ARG A 110 -6.33 10.59 -17.40
C ARG A 110 -5.56 10.21 -18.66
N LEU A 111 -4.85 9.09 -18.60
CA LEU A 111 -4.22 8.46 -19.76
C LEU A 111 -5.15 7.41 -20.35
N ASP A 112 -5.09 7.26 -21.66
CA ASP A 112 -5.81 6.23 -22.41
C ASP A 112 -4.86 5.49 -23.39
N PRO A 113 -5.30 4.45 -24.11
CA PRO A 113 -4.44 3.70 -25.01
C PRO A 113 -3.74 4.53 -26.10
N ALA A 114 -4.25 5.71 -26.47
CA ALA A 114 -3.58 6.61 -27.42
C ALA A 114 -2.32 7.26 -26.84
N ASP A 115 -2.15 7.25 -25.51
CA ASP A 115 -0.98 7.77 -24.82
C ASP A 115 0.18 6.77 -24.72
N ALA A 116 0.02 5.55 -25.28
CA ALA A 116 1.00 4.48 -25.18
C ALA A 116 2.42 4.93 -25.57
N ALA A 117 2.57 5.65 -26.68
CA ALA A 117 3.88 6.14 -27.13
C ALA A 117 4.51 7.13 -26.13
N ALA A 118 3.72 8.02 -25.52
CA ALA A 118 4.23 8.95 -24.51
C ALA A 118 4.60 8.23 -23.21
N PHE A 119 3.83 7.19 -22.85
CA PHE A 119 4.07 6.36 -21.67
C PHE A 119 5.32 5.47 -21.82
N GLU A 120 5.53 4.86 -23.00
CA GLU A 120 6.74 4.10 -23.33
C GLU A 120 7.98 4.98 -23.23
N VAL A 121 7.94 6.19 -23.78
CA VAL A 121 9.04 7.17 -23.65
C VAL A 121 9.27 7.53 -22.19
N PHE A 122 8.21 7.73 -21.41
CA PHE A 122 8.33 7.99 -19.98
C PHE A 122 9.01 6.84 -19.23
N GLN A 123 8.58 5.59 -19.43
CA GLN A 123 9.20 4.42 -18.80
C GLN A 123 10.66 4.26 -19.20
N ALA A 124 11.00 4.48 -20.48
CA ALA A 124 12.38 4.42 -20.97
C ALA A 124 13.32 5.47 -20.35
N ASN A 125 12.78 6.51 -19.71
CA ASN A 125 13.55 7.54 -19.00
C ASN A 125 13.56 7.35 -17.47
N ALA A 126 12.86 6.34 -16.94
CA ALA A 126 12.89 5.96 -15.54
C ALA A 126 13.98 4.90 -15.29
N SER A 127 14.50 4.81 -14.06
CA SER A 127 15.33 3.68 -13.67
C SER A 127 14.47 2.44 -13.45
N GLU A 128 15.08 1.26 -13.61
CA GLU A 128 14.44 -0.03 -13.26
C GLU A 128 13.96 -0.03 -11.81
N GLU A 129 14.77 0.47 -10.89
CA GLU A 129 14.40 0.63 -9.48
C GLU A 129 13.16 1.52 -9.28
N ASP A 130 13.04 2.65 -9.99
CA ASP A 130 11.87 3.51 -9.90
C ASP A 130 10.63 2.82 -10.47
N LEU A 131 10.77 2.07 -11.58
CA LEU A 131 9.68 1.33 -12.22
C LEU A 131 9.16 0.23 -11.29
N ASP A 132 10.05 -0.58 -10.74
CA ASP A 132 9.72 -1.66 -9.81
C ASP A 132 9.08 -1.12 -8.53
N ALA A 133 9.63 -0.05 -7.96
CA ALA A 133 9.14 0.51 -6.71
C ALA A 133 7.78 1.23 -6.86
N ALA A 134 7.53 1.87 -8.00
CA ALA A 134 6.30 2.63 -8.21
C ALA A 134 5.15 1.77 -8.74
N TRP A 135 5.46 0.71 -9.50
CA TRP A 135 4.52 -0.19 -10.17
C TRP A 135 3.38 0.57 -10.86
N VAL A 136 3.76 1.36 -11.87
CA VAL A 136 2.84 2.19 -12.65
C VAL A 136 2.74 1.62 -14.06
N GLU A 137 1.59 1.02 -14.38
CA GLU A 137 1.30 0.44 -15.68
C GLU A 137 0.12 1.13 -16.38
N LEU A 138 0.17 1.16 -17.70
CA LEU A 138 -0.87 1.81 -18.52
C LEU A 138 -2.17 1.00 -18.59
N ASP A 139 -2.13 -0.30 -18.29
CA ASP A 139 -3.27 -1.21 -18.26
C ASP A 139 -3.91 -1.38 -16.87
N HIS A 140 -3.36 -0.70 -15.85
CA HIS A 140 -4.01 -0.57 -14.56
C HIS A 140 -5.38 0.12 -14.68
N TRP A 141 -6.26 -0.15 -13.71
CA TRP A 141 -7.67 0.25 -13.76
C TRP A 141 -7.89 1.74 -14.06
N GLN A 142 -7.09 2.63 -13.46
CA GLN A 142 -7.09 4.04 -13.79
C GLN A 142 -5.67 4.60 -13.79
N VAL A 143 -5.31 5.33 -14.84
CA VAL A 143 -3.96 5.86 -15.05
C VAL A 143 -4.03 7.35 -15.34
N PHE A 144 -3.12 8.12 -14.75
CA PHE A 144 -3.04 9.56 -14.86
C PHE A 144 -1.61 10.00 -15.17
N GLY A 145 -1.49 11.07 -15.95
CA GLY A 145 -0.21 11.65 -16.34
C GLY A 145 -0.14 13.13 -15.99
N ALA A 146 1.05 13.55 -15.55
CA ALA A 146 1.43 14.95 -15.44
C ALA A 146 2.29 15.33 -16.65
N PHE A 147 1.85 16.34 -17.41
CA PHE A 147 2.53 16.78 -18.62
C PHE A 147 3.27 18.12 -18.41
N ASP A 148 4.47 18.20 -18.98
CA ASP A 148 5.22 19.45 -19.20
C ASP A 148 5.29 19.69 -20.71
N GLY A 149 4.39 20.53 -21.23
CA GLY A 149 4.11 20.60 -22.66
C GLY A 149 3.50 19.29 -23.17
N GLU A 150 4.14 18.67 -24.16
CA GLU A 150 3.74 17.36 -24.71
C GLU A 150 4.41 16.18 -23.99
N ARG A 151 5.37 16.46 -23.10
CA ARG A 151 6.17 15.42 -22.43
C ARG A 151 5.47 14.94 -21.16
N LEU A 152 5.25 13.63 -21.04
CA LEU A 152 4.87 13.00 -19.78
C LEU A 152 6.07 12.99 -18.83
N VAL A 153 5.95 13.66 -17.68
CA VAL A 153 7.05 13.82 -16.70
C VAL A 153 6.80 13.12 -15.37
N ALA A 154 5.55 12.76 -15.11
CA ALA A 154 5.16 11.90 -14.00
C ALA A 154 3.92 11.11 -14.39
N ALA A 155 3.80 9.88 -13.91
CA ALA A 155 2.62 9.06 -14.07
C ALA A 155 2.21 8.45 -12.74
N GLY A 156 0.92 8.25 -12.56
CA GLY A 156 0.37 7.51 -11.44
C GLY A 156 -0.73 6.59 -11.92
N SER A 157 -0.87 5.44 -11.27
CA SER A 157 -1.92 4.49 -11.59
C SER A 157 -2.54 3.94 -10.32
N MET A 158 -3.75 3.40 -10.44
CA MET A 158 -4.47 2.75 -9.36
C MET A 158 -5.09 1.44 -9.80
N TYR A 159 -5.26 0.53 -8.84
CA TYR A 159 -5.97 -0.72 -9.00
C TYR A 159 -6.74 -1.08 -7.72
N PRO A 160 -7.91 -1.75 -7.82
CA PRO A 160 -8.56 -2.34 -6.66
C PRO A 160 -7.60 -3.33 -5.99
N TRP A 161 -7.39 -3.20 -4.68
CA TRP A 161 -6.44 -4.06 -4.00
C TRP A 161 -6.98 -5.49 -3.88
N SER A 162 -6.21 -6.47 -4.34
CA SER A 162 -6.42 -7.90 -4.13
C SER A 162 -6.88 -8.30 -2.72
N LEU A 163 -6.22 -7.81 -1.65
CA LEU A 163 -6.60 -8.18 -0.27
C LEU A 163 -7.96 -7.61 0.15
N ASN A 164 -8.35 -6.47 -0.40
CA ASN A 164 -9.69 -5.94 -0.20
C ASN A 164 -10.07 -4.97 -1.33
N PRO A 165 -11.00 -5.35 -2.23
CA PRO A 165 -11.32 -4.56 -3.41
C PRO A 165 -12.08 -3.26 -3.11
N ALA A 166 -12.43 -2.99 -1.83
CA ALA A 166 -12.93 -1.69 -1.40
C ALA A 166 -11.81 -0.62 -1.33
N LEU A 167 -10.54 -1.04 -1.36
CA LEU A 167 -9.38 -0.16 -1.42
C LEU A 167 -8.92 -0.01 -2.88
N ALA A 168 -8.56 1.21 -3.26
CA ALA A 168 -7.83 1.48 -4.48
C ALA A 168 -6.39 1.84 -4.08
N ASP A 169 -5.47 0.90 -4.30
CA ASP A 169 -4.06 1.15 -4.06
C ASP A 169 -3.46 1.92 -5.25
N MET A 170 -2.44 2.73 -4.99
CA MET A 170 -1.89 3.64 -6.00
C MET A 170 -0.37 3.69 -6.00
N GLY A 171 0.17 3.71 -7.22
CA GLY A 171 1.58 3.93 -7.52
C GLY A 171 1.80 5.30 -8.16
N VAL A 172 2.96 5.93 -7.90
CA VAL A 172 3.35 7.21 -8.52
C VAL A 172 4.83 7.22 -8.84
N LEU A 173 5.17 7.56 -10.08
CA LEU A 173 6.53 7.75 -10.56
C LEU A 173 6.69 9.18 -11.09
N THR A 174 7.77 9.86 -10.72
CA THR A 174 8.16 11.15 -11.29
C THR A 174 9.61 11.08 -11.77
N LEU A 175 9.84 11.43 -13.02
CA LEU A 175 11.19 11.42 -13.61
C LEU A 175 12.14 12.31 -12.80
N PRO A 176 13.42 11.91 -12.63
CA PRO A 176 14.39 12.63 -11.80
C PRO A 176 14.43 14.15 -12.03
N GLU A 177 14.44 14.60 -13.28
CA GLU A 177 14.52 16.02 -13.66
C GLU A 177 13.26 16.84 -13.35
N ALA A 178 12.13 16.17 -13.13
CA ALA A 178 10.83 16.77 -12.83
C ALA A 178 10.46 16.71 -11.34
N ARG A 179 11.29 16.09 -10.50
CA ARG A 179 11.06 15.98 -9.05
C ARG A 179 11.06 17.35 -8.37
N GLY A 180 10.42 17.44 -7.21
CA GLY A 180 10.34 18.68 -6.41
C GLY A 180 9.38 19.75 -6.94
N ARG A 181 8.71 19.51 -8.07
CA ARG A 181 7.75 20.46 -8.69
C ARG A 181 6.29 20.21 -8.33
N GLY A 182 6.01 19.19 -7.51
CA GLY A 182 4.67 18.88 -7.02
C GLY A 182 3.80 18.00 -7.94
N HIS A 183 4.35 17.45 -9.03
CA HIS A 183 3.61 16.54 -9.93
C HIS A 183 3.06 15.31 -9.19
N ALA A 184 3.90 14.62 -8.41
CA ALA A 184 3.47 13.45 -7.63
C ALA A 184 2.28 13.76 -6.71
N ARG A 185 2.32 14.89 -6.00
CA ARG A 185 1.22 15.33 -5.14
C ARG A 185 -0.08 15.54 -5.93
N GLN A 186 0.00 16.19 -7.08
CA GLN A 186 -1.17 16.44 -7.93
C GLN A 186 -1.75 15.13 -8.50
N LEU A 187 -0.89 14.17 -8.85
CA LEU A 187 -1.32 12.82 -9.25
C LEU A 187 -2.03 12.09 -8.11
N VAL A 188 -1.43 12.04 -6.91
CA VAL A 188 -2.05 11.45 -5.72
C VAL A 188 -3.43 12.07 -5.45
N HIS A 189 -3.56 13.39 -5.62
CA HIS A 189 -4.83 14.08 -5.47
C HIS A 189 -5.88 13.68 -6.51
N ALA A 190 -5.51 13.70 -7.79
CA ALA A 190 -6.42 13.32 -8.87
C ALA A 190 -6.89 11.87 -8.73
N MET A 191 -5.96 10.97 -8.40
CA MET A 191 -6.22 9.56 -8.15
C MET A 191 -7.16 9.36 -6.95
N ALA A 192 -6.91 10.05 -5.83
CA ALA A 192 -7.76 9.94 -4.64
C ALA A 192 -9.20 10.37 -4.89
N VAL A 193 -9.40 11.49 -5.61
CA VAL A 193 -10.73 11.97 -6.01
C VAL A 193 -11.40 10.97 -6.95
N SER A 194 -10.65 10.40 -7.91
CA SER A 194 -11.19 9.42 -8.85
C SER A 194 -11.58 8.10 -8.17
N ALA A 195 -10.78 7.62 -7.21
CA ALA A 195 -11.12 6.45 -6.39
C ALA A 195 -12.41 6.68 -5.60
N GLN A 196 -12.54 7.84 -4.93
CA GLN A 196 -13.73 8.20 -4.19
C GLN A 196 -14.98 8.26 -5.09
N ALA A 197 -14.87 8.87 -6.28
CA ALA A 197 -15.96 8.95 -7.25
C ALA A 197 -16.43 7.57 -7.73
N ALA A 198 -15.52 6.59 -7.75
CA ALA A 198 -15.81 5.19 -8.06
C ALA A 198 -16.28 4.36 -6.84
N GLY A 199 -16.45 4.98 -5.66
CA GLY A 199 -16.87 4.30 -4.44
C GLY A 199 -15.78 3.49 -3.74
N LEU A 200 -14.51 3.66 -4.14
CA LEU A 200 -13.37 3.02 -3.51
C LEU A 200 -12.64 3.98 -2.56
N GLN A 201 -12.01 3.44 -1.53
CA GLN A 201 -11.19 4.22 -0.63
C GLN A 201 -9.74 4.26 -1.14
N PRO A 202 -9.16 5.46 -1.36
CA PRO A 202 -7.77 5.57 -1.81
C PRO A 202 -6.80 5.12 -0.72
N GLN A 203 -5.76 4.41 -1.14
CA GLN A 203 -4.65 3.99 -0.33
C GLN A 203 -3.33 4.22 -1.04
N TYR A 204 -2.32 4.61 -0.26
CA TYR A 204 -0.95 4.77 -0.72
C TYR A 204 -0.03 3.90 0.13
N ARG A 205 0.96 3.26 -0.49
CA ARG A 205 1.98 2.46 0.20
C ARG A 205 3.38 2.80 -0.29
N CYS A 206 4.35 2.63 0.59
CA CYS A 206 5.76 2.66 0.22
C CYS A 206 6.62 1.96 1.27
N GLN A 207 7.79 1.49 0.86
CA GLN A 207 8.81 0.96 1.77
C GLN A 207 9.22 2.00 2.82
N LEU A 208 9.60 1.52 4.02
CA LEU A 208 9.87 2.38 5.18
C LEU A 208 11.09 3.30 5.01
N ASP A 209 12.02 2.93 4.14
CA ASP A 209 13.23 3.70 3.83
C ASP A 209 13.03 4.67 2.64
N ASN A 210 11.90 4.58 1.92
CA ASN A 210 11.56 5.48 0.82
C ASN A 210 11.09 6.84 1.33
N THR A 211 12.05 7.62 1.80
CA THR A 211 11.83 8.95 2.41
C THR A 211 11.11 9.90 1.46
N ALA A 212 11.40 9.86 0.16
CA ALA A 212 10.76 10.72 -0.83
C ALA A 212 9.26 10.42 -0.99
N SER A 213 8.91 9.14 -0.97
CA SER A 213 7.53 8.66 -1.05
C SER A 213 6.73 8.98 0.21
N ILE A 214 7.33 8.77 1.40
CA ILE A 214 6.74 9.17 2.69
C ILE A 214 6.43 10.67 2.70
N ILE A 215 7.39 11.52 2.32
CA ILE A 215 7.19 12.98 2.25
C ILE A 215 6.08 13.32 1.25
N THR A 216 5.99 12.59 0.13
CA THR A 216 4.94 12.79 -0.87
C THR A 216 3.56 12.48 -0.30
N ALA A 217 3.41 11.36 0.41
CA ALA A 217 2.16 10.99 1.07
C ALA A 217 1.72 12.05 2.10
N GLU A 218 2.63 12.46 2.99
CA GLU A 218 2.33 13.46 4.03
C GLU A 218 1.98 14.83 3.44
N ARG A 219 2.75 15.32 2.45
CA ARG A 219 2.48 16.59 1.77
C ARG A 219 1.20 16.56 0.94
N SER A 220 0.76 15.38 0.54
CA SER A 220 -0.52 15.17 -0.13
C SER A 220 -1.70 15.21 0.85
N GLY A 221 -1.46 15.23 2.16
CA GLY A 221 -2.50 15.28 3.18
C GLY A 221 -2.91 13.90 3.69
N LEU A 222 -2.21 12.83 3.30
CA LEU A 222 -2.43 11.51 3.86
C LEU A 222 -1.88 11.42 5.29
N ARG A 223 -2.35 10.41 6.01
CA ARG A 223 -1.88 10.04 7.34
C ARG A 223 -1.40 8.59 7.32
N ALA A 224 -0.30 8.32 8.02
CA ALA A 224 0.16 6.96 8.25
C ALA A 224 -0.91 6.18 9.04
N PHE A 225 -1.17 4.95 8.62
CA PHE A 225 -2.11 4.05 9.26
C PHE A 225 -1.39 2.92 9.99
N ALA A 226 -0.50 2.21 9.30
CA ALA A 226 0.18 1.03 9.81
C ALA A 226 1.43 0.72 8.99
N ASP A 227 2.33 -0.07 9.56
CA ASP A 227 3.36 -0.77 8.81
C ASP A 227 2.88 -2.23 8.59
N TRP A 228 2.88 -2.68 7.33
CA TRP A 228 2.40 -4.00 6.89
C TRP A 228 3.56 -4.79 6.28
N ASP A 229 3.71 -6.05 6.64
CA ASP A 229 4.80 -6.90 6.14
C ASP A 229 4.30 -8.32 5.88
N THR A 230 4.89 -9.00 4.91
CA THR A 230 4.58 -10.38 4.56
C THR A 230 5.61 -11.30 5.22
N ILE A 231 5.14 -12.39 5.81
CA ILE A 231 5.98 -13.48 6.31
C ILE A 231 6.21 -14.45 5.17
N LEU A 232 7.46 -14.65 4.80
CA LEU A 232 7.85 -15.58 3.74
C LEU A 232 7.91 -17.01 4.30
N ALA A 233 7.55 -17.98 3.47
CA ALA A 233 7.75 -19.38 3.77
C ALA A 233 9.25 -19.67 3.94
N ALA A 234 9.59 -20.46 4.95
CA ALA A 234 10.94 -20.98 5.11
C ALA A 234 11.20 -22.03 4.03
N ASP A 235 12.41 -22.00 3.48
CA ASP A 235 12.97 -23.07 2.63
C ASP A 235 13.10 -24.40 3.39
#